data_AF-A0A1S6QLS7-F1
#
_entry.id   AF-A0A1S6QLS7-F1
#
_cell.length_a   1.000
_cell.length_b   1.000
_cell.length_c   1.000
_cell.angle_alpha   90.00
_cell.angle_beta   90.00
_cell.angle_gamma   90.00
#
_symmetry.space_group_name_H-M   'P 1'
#
loop_
_entity.id
_entity.type
_entity.pdbx_description
1 polymer ?
#
loop_
_entity_poly.entity_id
_entity_poly.type
_entity_poly.pdbx_seq_one_letter_code
_entity_poly.pdbx_strand_id
1 'polypeptide(L)'
;VGQEHVLTALANGLSLGRIHHAYLFSGTRGVGKTTIARLLAKGLNCETGITATPCGQCDTCREIEQGRFVDLIEIDAASRTKVEDTRDLLDNVQYAPARGRFKVYLIDEVHMLSRHSFNALLKTLEEPPPHVKFLLATTDPQKLPV
;
A
#
# COMPACT_ATOMS: atom_id res chain seq x y z
N VAL A 1 -6.99 17.52 -1.62
CA VAL A 1 -7.63 18.54 -2.49
C VAL A 1 -6.91 18.53 -3.82
N GLY A 2 -7.62 18.59 -4.97
CA GLY A 2 -7.00 18.64 -6.31
C GLY A 2 -6.66 17.31 -6.98
N GLN A 3 -7.12 16.18 -6.46
CA GLN A 3 -6.87 14.82 -7.01
C GLN A 3 -8.18 14.10 -7.34
N GLU A 4 -9.17 14.82 -7.86
CA GLU A 4 -10.55 14.32 -8.03
C GLU A 4 -10.63 13.07 -8.91
N HIS A 5 -9.90 13.03 -10.02
CA HIS A 5 -9.89 11.87 -10.92
C HIS A 5 -9.32 10.61 -10.23
N VAL A 6 -8.24 10.75 -9.47
CA VAL A 6 -7.62 9.63 -8.74
C VAL A 6 -8.56 9.11 -7.66
N LEU A 7 -9.16 10.02 -6.87
CA LEU A 7 -10.10 9.66 -5.82
C LEU A 7 -11.35 8.99 -6.40
N THR A 8 -11.87 9.48 -7.53
CA THR A 8 -13.01 8.89 -8.22
C THR A 8 -12.70 7.47 -8.71
N ALA A 9 -11.52 7.26 -9.31
CA ALA A 9 -11.10 5.94 -9.76
C ALA A 9 -10.98 4.94 -8.61
N LEU A 10 -10.36 5.34 -7.49
CA LEU A 10 -10.23 4.50 -6.29
C LEU A 10 -11.60 4.22 -5.64
N ALA A 11 -12.46 5.22 -5.53
CA ALA A 11 -13.80 5.07 -4.97
C ALA A 11 -14.67 4.10 -5.79
N ASN A 12 -14.59 4.20 -7.11
CA ASN A 12 -15.28 3.27 -8.02
C ASN A 12 -14.69 1.86 -7.92
N GLY A 13 -13.37 1.72 -7.84
CA GLY A 13 -12.71 0.43 -7.66
C GLY A 13 -13.16 -0.29 -6.39
N LEU A 14 -13.26 0.43 -5.26
CA LEU A 14 -13.74 -0.10 -3.99
C LEU A 14 -15.23 -0.48 -4.06
N SER A 15 -16.07 0.40 -4.62
CA SER A 15 -17.52 0.17 -4.71
C SER A 15 -17.90 -1.00 -5.63
N LEU A 16 -17.14 -1.20 -6.71
CA LEU A 16 -17.36 -2.26 -7.70
C LEU A 16 -16.59 -3.55 -7.39
N GLY A 17 -15.83 -3.61 -6.30
CA GLY A 17 -14.98 -4.76 -5.94
C GLY A 17 -13.82 -5.00 -6.91
N ARG A 18 -13.45 -4.03 -7.75
CA ARG A 18 -12.35 -4.11 -8.71
C ARG A 18 -11.04 -3.69 -8.06
N ILE A 19 -10.56 -4.53 -7.14
CA ILE A 19 -9.38 -4.24 -6.32
C ILE A 19 -8.15 -4.89 -6.94
N HIS A 20 -7.27 -4.08 -7.53
CA HIS A 20 -6.00 -4.56 -8.07
C HIS A 20 -5.07 -5.03 -6.93
N HIS A 21 -4.17 -5.95 -7.25
CA HIS A 21 -3.17 -6.43 -6.29
C HIS A 21 -2.09 -5.38 -6.01
N ALA A 22 -1.88 -4.42 -6.91
CA ALA A 22 -0.91 -3.34 -6.75
C ALA A 22 -1.43 -1.99 -7.30
N TYR A 23 -1.08 -0.92 -6.61
CA TYR A 23 -1.33 0.47 -7.03
C TYR A 23 -0.01 1.25 -6.97
N LEU A 24 0.30 2.01 -8.02
CA LEU A 24 1.46 2.91 -8.06
C LEU A 24 1.00 4.38 -8.04
N PHE A 25 1.33 5.08 -6.96
CA PHE A 25 1.14 6.51 -6.82
C PHE A 25 2.43 7.24 -7.20
N SER A 26 2.39 7.99 -8.31
CA SER A 26 3.52 8.79 -8.78
C SER A 26 3.25 10.28 -8.68
N GLY A 27 4.27 11.07 -8.36
CA GLY A 27 4.17 12.53 -8.35
C GLY A 27 5.17 13.18 -7.40
N THR A 28 5.29 14.50 -7.43
CA THR A 28 6.26 15.24 -6.61
C THR A 28 6.05 15.03 -5.10
N ARG A 29 7.08 15.30 -4.30
CA ARG A 29 6.98 15.19 -2.84
C ARG A 29 5.91 16.17 -2.32
N GLY A 30 5.12 15.75 -1.34
CA GLY A 30 4.10 16.60 -0.71
C GLY A 30 2.71 16.58 -1.35
N VAL A 31 2.51 15.95 -2.52
CA VAL A 31 1.18 15.89 -3.19
C VAL A 31 0.16 14.94 -2.53
N GLY A 32 0.53 14.27 -1.43
CA GLY A 32 -0.36 13.40 -0.66
C GLY A 32 -0.41 11.93 -1.12
N LYS A 33 0.63 11.41 -1.78
CA LYS A 33 0.70 10.00 -2.23
C LYS A 33 0.45 9.00 -1.10
N THR A 34 1.22 9.10 -0.02
CA THR A 34 1.10 8.25 1.17
C THR A 34 -0.22 8.45 1.89
N THR A 35 -0.73 9.69 1.93
CA THR A 35 -2.06 9.99 2.48
C THR A 35 -3.17 9.25 1.73
N ILE A 36 -3.17 9.30 0.39
CA ILE A 36 -4.14 8.58 -0.43
C ILE A 36 -3.99 7.07 -0.26
N ALA A 37 -2.77 6.56 -0.20
CA ALA A 37 -2.50 5.14 0.05
C ALA A 37 -3.08 4.68 1.40
N ARG A 38 -2.88 5.45 2.48
CA ARG A 38 -3.48 5.14 3.80
C ARG A 38 -5.00 5.17 3.77
N LEU A 39 -5.61 6.12 3.05
CA LEU A 39 -7.07 6.18 2.88
C LEU A 39 -7.61 4.96 2.14
N LEU A 40 -6.90 4.50 1.10
CA LEU A 40 -7.23 3.26 0.40
C LEU A 40 -7.11 2.04 1.33
N ALA A 41 -6.03 1.94 2.11
CA ALA A 41 -5.86 0.88 3.11
C ALA A 41 -7.00 0.88 4.15
N LYS A 42 -7.46 2.06 4.60
CA LYS A 42 -8.65 2.17 5.45
C LYS A 42 -9.89 1.63 4.76
N GLY A 43 -10.13 2.01 3.50
CA GLY A 43 -11.30 1.54 2.74
C GLY A 43 -11.31 0.03 2.53
N LEU A 44 -10.15 -0.58 2.35
CA LEU A 44 -9.98 -2.03 2.20
C LEU A 44 -10.26 -2.80 3.49
N ASN A 45 -9.80 -2.27 4.64
CA ASN A 45 -9.83 -2.98 5.92
C ASN A 45 -10.89 -2.48 6.92
N CYS A 46 -11.69 -1.48 6.58
CA CYS A 46 -12.75 -0.96 7.45
C CYS A 46 -13.73 -2.06 7.89
N GLU A 47 -14.05 -2.16 9.18
CA GLU A 47 -14.90 -3.24 9.70
C GLU A 47 -16.31 -3.24 9.09
N THR A 48 -16.81 -2.08 8.65
CA THR A 48 -18.11 -1.94 7.97
C THR A 48 -18.16 -2.56 6.57
N GLY A 49 -17.03 -3.00 6.02
CA GLY A 49 -16.90 -3.58 4.68
C GLY A 49 -15.80 -2.92 3.87
N ILE A 50 -15.60 -3.43 2.66
CA ILE A 50 -14.77 -2.73 1.66
C ILE A 50 -15.57 -1.53 1.18
N THR A 51 -15.07 -0.32 1.40
CA THR A 51 -15.82 0.90 1.13
C THR A 51 -14.92 2.07 0.72
N ALA A 52 -15.42 2.91 -0.19
CA ALA A 52 -14.81 4.20 -0.51
C ALA A 52 -14.95 5.24 0.63
N THR A 53 -15.87 4.99 1.57
CA THR A 53 -16.17 5.86 2.72
C THR A 53 -15.90 5.12 4.03
N PRO A 54 -14.62 4.90 4.40
CA PRO A 54 -14.28 4.23 5.65
C PRO A 54 -14.84 5.01 6.85
N CYS A 55 -15.38 4.30 7.84
CA CYS A 55 -16.18 4.92 8.91
C CYS A 55 -15.40 5.85 9.85
N GLY A 56 -14.06 5.73 9.90
CA GLY A 56 -13.21 6.56 10.76
C GLY A 56 -13.28 6.26 12.27
N GLN A 57 -14.25 5.46 12.71
CA GLN A 57 -14.52 5.20 14.13
C GLN A 57 -14.23 3.77 14.59
N CYS A 58 -14.17 2.80 13.68
CA CYS A 58 -13.77 1.43 14.04
C CYS A 58 -12.28 1.35 14.41
N ASP A 59 -11.89 0.32 15.15
CA ASP A 59 -10.52 0.18 15.66
C ASP A 59 -9.52 0.08 14.51
N THR A 60 -9.90 -0.62 13.44
CA THR A 60 -9.07 -0.69 12.22
C THR A 60 -8.85 0.68 11.57
N CYS A 61 -9.88 1.51 11.44
CA CYS A 61 -9.71 2.87 10.89
C CYS A 61 -8.85 3.77 11.79
N ARG A 62 -9.01 3.67 13.11
CA ARG A 62 -8.24 4.47 14.07
C ARG A 62 -6.77 4.06 14.09
N GLU A 63 -6.48 2.77 14.06
CA GLU A 63 -5.12 2.27 14.05
C GLU A 63 -4.36 2.56 12.75
N ILE A 64 -5.03 2.50 11.60
CA ILE A 64 -4.42 2.89 10.32
C ILE A 64 -4.07 4.37 10.31
N GLU A 65 -4.94 5.23 10.86
CA GLU A 65 -4.65 6.66 10.99
C GLU A 65 -3.46 6.93 11.91
N GLN A 66 -3.32 6.13 12.97
CA GLN A 66 -2.23 6.22 13.94
C GLN A 66 -0.95 5.50 13.47
N GLY A 67 -0.95 4.88 12.28
CA GLY A 67 0.21 4.16 11.74
C GLY A 67 0.63 2.93 12.55
N ARG A 68 -0.30 2.28 13.26
CA ARG A 68 -0.02 1.13 14.13
C ARG A 68 -0.83 -0.13 13.79
N PHE A 69 -1.48 -0.13 12.63
CA PHE A 69 -2.30 -1.26 12.22
C PHE A 69 -1.42 -2.43 11.76
N VAL A 70 -1.61 -3.60 12.37
CA VAL A 70 -0.73 -4.78 12.17
C VAL A 70 -0.66 -5.26 10.72
N ASP A 71 -1.76 -5.15 9.98
CA ASP A 71 -1.84 -5.58 8.58
C ASP A 71 -1.57 -4.43 7.59
N LEU A 72 -1.08 -3.27 8.06
CA LEU A 72 -0.53 -2.21 7.21
C LEU A 72 0.94 -2.04 7.53
N ILE A 73 1.79 -2.62 6.68
CA ILE A 73 3.24 -2.55 6.81
C ILE A 73 3.75 -1.39 5.98
N GLU A 74 4.35 -0.41 6.66
CA GLU A 74 4.86 0.82 6.04
C GLU A 74 6.39 0.81 5.94
N ILE A 75 6.89 0.83 4.71
CA ILE A 75 8.30 0.75 4.37
C ILE A 75 8.68 2.06 3.70
N ASP A 76 9.69 2.73 4.24
CA ASP A 76 10.34 3.88 3.58
C ASP A 76 11.63 3.37 2.95
N ALA A 77 11.63 3.21 1.62
CA ALA A 77 12.76 2.67 0.89
C ALA A 77 13.96 3.62 0.87
N ALA A 78 13.78 4.91 1.17
CA ALA A 78 14.89 5.86 1.30
C ALA A 78 15.63 5.73 2.65
N SER A 79 15.04 5.00 3.62
CA SER A 79 15.63 4.81 4.95
C SER A 79 16.66 3.68 4.96
N ARG A 80 17.95 4.03 5.12
CA ARG A 80 19.08 3.07 5.03
C ARG A 80 18.98 1.86 5.97
N THR A 81 18.42 2.03 7.17
CA THR A 81 18.23 0.92 8.12
C THR A 81 17.18 -0.09 7.64
N LYS A 82 16.18 0.34 6.87
CA LYS A 82 15.08 -0.51 6.42
C LYS A 82 15.34 -1.24 5.10
N VAL A 83 16.41 -0.90 4.37
CA VAL A 83 16.70 -1.50 3.06
C VAL A 83 17.04 -2.99 3.18
N GLU A 84 17.78 -3.37 4.22
CA GLU A 84 18.05 -4.77 4.55
C GLU A 84 16.76 -5.47 5.04
N ASP A 85 16.02 -4.82 5.95
CA ASP A 85 14.75 -5.33 6.49
C ASP A 85 13.66 -5.55 5.43
N THR A 86 13.70 -4.81 4.32
CA THR A 86 12.65 -4.88 3.29
C THR A 86 12.58 -6.27 2.65
N ARG A 87 13.71 -6.96 2.48
CA ARG A 87 13.71 -8.30 1.91
C ARG A 87 12.98 -9.28 2.82
N ASP A 88 13.35 -9.31 4.09
CA ASP A 88 12.76 -10.22 5.07
C ASP A 88 11.26 -9.94 5.24
N LEU A 89 10.84 -8.67 5.15
CA LEU A 89 9.43 -8.30 5.14
C LEU A 89 8.68 -8.80 3.91
N LEU A 90 9.32 -8.82 2.74
CA LEU A 90 8.75 -9.33 1.48
C LEU A 90 8.70 -10.87 1.45
N ASP A 91 9.68 -11.56 2.04
CA ASP A 91 9.68 -13.02 2.15
C ASP A 91 8.51 -13.51 3.04
N ASN A 92 8.03 -12.67 3.96
CA ASN A 92 6.86 -12.92 4.81
C ASN A 92 5.51 -12.47 4.21
N VAL A 93 5.45 -12.20 2.90
CA VAL A 93 4.20 -11.76 2.23
C VAL A 93 3.15 -12.87 2.15
N GLN A 94 3.57 -14.15 2.11
CA GLN A 94 2.64 -15.27 1.95
C GLN A 94 1.70 -15.49 3.14
N TYR A 95 2.04 -14.98 4.33
CA TYR A 95 1.21 -15.15 5.52
C TYR A 95 -0.10 -14.37 5.42
N ALA A 96 -1.18 -15.00 5.89
CA ALA A 96 -2.52 -14.40 5.95
C ALA A 96 -2.52 -13.14 6.84
N PRO A 97 -3.48 -12.21 6.63
CA PRO A 97 -3.65 -11.05 7.51
C PRO A 97 -4.05 -11.51 8.93
N ALA A 98 -3.57 -10.80 9.95
CA ALA A 98 -3.84 -11.12 11.35
C ALA A 98 -5.23 -10.65 11.82
N ARG A 99 -5.71 -9.50 11.31
CA ARG A 99 -6.98 -8.89 11.73
C ARG A 99 -7.80 -8.34 10.57
N GLY A 100 -7.16 -7.75 9.57
CA GLY A 100 -7.81 -7.14 8.40
C GLY A 100 -8.28 -8.16 7.36
N ARG A 101 -8.97 -7.67 6.34
CA ARG A 101 -9.29 -8.47 5.14
C ARG A 101 -8.07 -8.61 4.22
N PHE A 102 -7.23 -7.58 4.22
CA PHE A 102 -6.04 -7.48 3.38
C PHE A 102 -4.82 -7.13 4.21
N LYS A 103 -3.71 -7.78 3.89
CA LYS A 103 -2.36 -7.41 4.33
C LYS A 103 -1.79 -6.43 3.30
N VAL A 104 -1.65 -5.18 3.71
CA VAL A 104 -1.30 -4.06 2.85
C VAL A 104 0.15 -3.67 3.07
N TYR A 105 0.94 -3.64 2.01
CA TYR A 105 2.31 -3.17 2.01
C TYR A 105 2.36 -1.78 1.37
N LEU A 106 2.57 -0.74 2.17
CA LEU A 106 2.79 0.62 1.71
C LEU A 106 4.29 0.89 1.62
N ILE A 107 4.81 1.03 0.39
CA ILE A 107 6.23 1.26 0.14
C ILE A 107 6.39 2.67 -0.43
N ASP A 108 6.95 3.58 0.36
CA ASP A 108 7.28 4.94 -0.07
C ASP A 108 8.68 5.01 -0.71
N GLU A 109 8.81 5.91 -1.67
CA GLU A 109 9.98 6.06 -2.56
C GLU A 109 10.48 4.73 -3.13
N VAL A 110 9.58 3.87 -3.64
CA VAL A 110 9.89 2.50 -4.09
C VAL A 110 11.06 2.39 -5.10
N HIS A 111 11.35 3.46 -5.85
CA HIS A 111 12.50 3.53 -6.76
C HIS A 111 13.86 3.53 -6.05
N MET A 112 13.88 3.76 -4.73
CA MET A 112 15.06 3.70 -3.88
C MET A 112 15.37 2.28 -3.38
N LEU A 113 14.51 1.30 -3.67
CA LEU A 113 14.77 -0.10 -3.31
C LEU A 113 16.04 -0.60 -4.00
N SER A 114 16.78 -1.45 -3.29
CA SER A 114 17.87 -2.20 -3.91
C SER A 114 17.33 -3.07 -5.05
N ARG A 115 18.13 -3.32 -6.09
CA ARG A 115 17.76 -4.23 -7.19
C ARG A 115 17.31 -5.59 -6.68
N HIS A 116 17.97 -6.09 -5.63
CA HIS A 116 17.64 -7.37 -5.02
C HIS A 116 16.25 -7.37 -4.38
N SER A 117 15.93 -6.36 -3.57
CA SER A 117 14.62 -6.22 -2.92
C SER A 117 13.51 -5.98 -3.95
N PHE A 118 13.80 -5.22 -5.01
CA PHE A 118 12.85 -4.99 -6.10
C PHE A 118 12.53 -6.28 -6.87
N ASN A 119 13.52 -7.13 -7.15
CA ASN A 119 13.29 -8.43 -7.77
C ASN A 119 12.44 -9.37 -6.91
N ALA A 120 12.59 -9.33 -5.57
CA ALA A 120 11.73 -10.08 -4.67
C ALA A 120 10.28 -9.58 -4.71
N LEU A 121 10.10 -8.26 -4.78
CA LEU A 121 8.79 -7.64 -4.98
C LEU A 121 8.16 -8.08 -6.32
N LEU A 122 8.92 -8.06 -7.42
CA LEU A 122 8.44 -8.47 -8.75
C LEU A 122 7.89 -9.89 -8.77
N LYS A 123 8.63 -10.85 -8.20
CA LYS A 123 8.16 -12.25 -8.08
C LYS A 123 6.81 -12.35 -7.38
N THR A 124 6.61 -11.50 -6.37
CA THR A 124 5.37 -11.47 -5.60
C THR A 124 4.26 -10.72 -6.32
N LEU A 125 4.58 -9.77 -7.19
CA LEU A 125 3.62 -9.06 -8.04
C LEU A 125 3.13 -9.92 -9.21
N GLU A 126 3.97 -10.84 -9.71
CA GLU A 126 3.61 -11.79 -10.76
C GLU A 126 2.57 -12.82 -10.27
N GLU A 127 2.76 -13.36 -9.06
CA GLU A 127 1.85 -14.33 -8.44
C GLU A 127 1.43 -13.87 -7.03
N PRO A 128 0.58 -12.82 -6.92
CA PRO A 128 0.26 -12.23 -5.63
C PRO A 128 -0.77 -13.08 -4.87
N PRO A 129 -0.55 -13.32 -3.56
CA PRO A 129 -1.59 -13.88 -2.71
C PRO A 129 -2.84 -12.98 -2.73
N PRO A 130 -4.06 -13.55 -2.74
CA PRO A 130 -5.30 -12.78 -2.93
C PRO A 130 -5.56 -11.77 -1.79
N HIS A 131 -5.06 -12.07 -0.60
CA HIS A 131 -5.16 -11.22 0.60
C HIS A 131 -4.08 -10.12 0.65
N VAL A 132 -3.12 -10.10 -0.26
CA VAL A 132 -2.03 -9.12 -0.27
C VAL A 132 -2.36 -7.98 -1.22
N LYS A 133 -2.07 -6.75 -0.79
CA LYS A 133 -2.20 -5.55 -1.61
C LYS A 133 -0.94 -4.68 -1.47
N PHE A 134 -0.37 -4.27 -2.59
CA PHE A 134 0.78 -3.37 -2.63
C PHE A 134 0.34 -1.94 -2.96
N LEU A 135 0.74 -0.99 -2.14
CA LEU A 135 0.57 0.44 -2.35
C LEU A 135 1.95 1.06 -2.50
N LEU A 136 2.37 1.31 -3.73
CA LEU A 136 3.70 1.81 -4.06
C LEU A 136 3.62 3.32 -4.26
N ALA A 137 4.55 4.07 -3.70
CA ALA A 137 4.67 5.51 -3.94
C ALA A 137 6.06 5.85 -4.45
N THR A 138 6.14 6.74 -5.45
CA THR A 138 7.41 7.19 -6.02
C THR A 138 7.36 8.66 -6.42
N THR A 139 8.47 9.38 -6.23
CA THR A 139 8.67 10.70 -6.83
C THR A 139 9.22 10.63 -8.26
N ASP A 140 9.84 9.52 -8.65
CA ASP A 140 10.48 9.34 -9.94
C ASP A 140 10.13 7.95 -10.53
N PRO A 141 9.07 7.85 -11.35
CA PRO A 141 8.65 6.57 -11.92
C PRO A 141 9.63 6.04 -12.97
N GLN A 142 10.47 6.89 -13.58
CA GLN A 142 11.45 6.46 -14.59
C GLN A 142 12.64 5.72 -13.98
N LYS A 143 12.89 5.91 -12.68
CA LYS A 143 13.93 5.21 -11.92
C LYS A 143 13.49 3.87 -11.36
N LEU A 144 12.24 3.46 -11.58
CA LEU A 144 11.82 2.11 -11.22
C LEU A 144 12.69 1.09 -11.98
N PRO A 145 13.36 0.16 -11.29
CA PRO A 145 14.13 -0.88 -11.95
C PRO A 145 13.23 -1.67 -12.91
N VAL A 146 13.77 -2.02 -14.07
CA VAL A 146 13.12 -2.87 -15.08
C VAL A 146 13.58 -4.30 -14.91
#